data_AF-A0A2M7ZBU4-F1
#
_entry.id   AF-A0A2M7ZBU4-F1
#
_cell.length_a   1.000
_cell.length_b   1.000
_cell.length_c   1.000
_cell.angle_alpha   90.00
_cell.angle_beta   90.00
_cell.angle_gamma   90.00
#
_symmetry.space_group_name_H-M   'P 1'
#
loop_
_entity.id
_entity.type
_entity.pdbx_description
1 polymer ?
#
loop_
_entity_poly.entity_id
_entity_poly.type
_entity_poly.pdbx_seq_one_letter_code
_entity_poly.pdbx_strand_id
1 'polypeptide(L)'
;MLKKSLYFLLFQLIFSVSVFAQIASYDEVLEGDINSDMTLSSSKKYLLRGFVNVNPPATLTIEAGTILYGEKSSKGTLIINRGAKINAQGTKARPIIFTSQQPVGQKASGDWGGLIVVGNASLNVPGGTATIEGGTGTIMGGGANPNDDDNSGIIKYVRIEFPGIAFLPDNEINGLTIGGVGRQTEIDYVQVSHSGDDSFEWFGGTVNAKHLISFHPVDDNFDTDFGFNGKVQFGVSFTNPNVADISGSNGFESDNDGSGTLNTPRTQPLFSNMTLVGPLVTPDFTAYSPNYKRGAHLRRSTLTSIYNSIITGYPTGLFIQSQGSADGATGDNLQIRNTIFAGSQSGKLLTSDVNGFDVSSWYNNSGYGNRTYTSSADLGLADAFNLTAPNAVPSGNSPAASGASFTNSRLLDGFFTATTYVGAFDPNGEQWDASWTNYDPQNTDYNLISSIEETNLNNLPASFELGQNYPNPFNPSTKIRFSIAESRNVSIVVYNLLGQKVEELMNEFKTAGTYELNWNAKGLASGIYLYKIQAGDFVSIKKMSLLK
;
A
#
# COMPACT_ATOMS: atom_id res chain seq x y z
N MET A 1 78.38 -13.35 -1.92
CA MET A 1 77.92 -12.01 -1.51
C MET A 1 76.48 -11.81 -1.97
N LEU A 2 75.62 -11.21 -1.12
CA LEU A 2 74.25 -10.69 -1.37
C LEU A 2 73.22 -11.65 -2.05
N LYS A 3 72.08 -12.01 -1.43
CA LYS A 3 70.88 -11.27 -0.93
C LYS A 3 69.89 -10.82 -2.03
N LYS A 4 68.60 -11.08 -1.76
CA LYS A 4 67.35 -10.69 -2.50
C LYS A 4 67.10 -11.53 -3.77
N SER A 5 65.89 -12.00 -4.10
CA SER A 5 64.55 -11.99 -3.45
C SER A 5 63.79 -13.26 -3.93
N LEU A 6 62.83 -13.90 -3.23
CA LEU A 6 61.99 -13.60 -2.05
C LEU A 6 60.78 -12.66 -2.27
N TYR A 7 59.57 -13.25 -2.17
CA TYR A 7 58.21 -12.68 -2.31
C TYR A 7 57.84 -11.99 -3.64
N PHE A 8 56.99 -12.64 -4.44
CA PHE A 8 55.66 -12.13 -4.85
C PHE A 8 54.84 -13.22 -5.57
N LEU A 9 54.52 -14.33 -4.88
CA LEU A 9 53.45 -15.22 -5.34
C LEU A 9 52.14 -14.69 -4.73
N LEU A 10 51.54 -13.70 -5.39
CA LEU A 10 50.35 -13.04 -4.84
C LEU A 10 49.15 -13.98 -4.95
N PHE A 11 48.63 -14.35 -3.78
CA PHE A 11 47.49 -15.23 -3.60
C PHE A 11 46.19 -14.50 -4.00
N GLN A 12 45.91 -14.36 -5.31
CA GLN A 12 44.57 -14.02 -5.79
C GLN A 12 43.69 -15.28 -5.80
N LEU A 13 43.42 -15.80 -4.59
CA LEU A 13 42.19 -16.54 -4.38
C LEU A 13 41.07 -15.49 -4.44
N ILE A 14 40.49 -15.32 -5.61
CA ILE A 14 39.23 -14.60 -5.74
C ILE A 14 38.21 -15.45 -4.98
N PHE A 15 37.94 -15.08 -3.73
CA PHE A 15 36.71 -15.46 -3.06
C PHE A 15 35.58 -14.76 -3.79
N SER A 16 35.18 -15.32 -4.93
CA SER A 16 33.81 -15.22 -5.39
C SER A 16 33.00 -15.94 -4.33
N VAL A 17 32.58 -15.21 -3.30
CA VAL A 17 31.48 -15.63 -2.45
C VAL A 17 30.28 -15.63 -3.37
N SER A 18 30.05 -16.78 -4.00
CA SER A 18 28.75 -17.13 -4.52
C SER A 18 27.82 -17.05 -3.32
N VAL A 19 27.10 -15.93 -3.18
CA VAL A 19 26.01 -15.83 -2.21
C VAL A 19 24.97 -16.80 -2.71
N PHE A 20 25.04 -18.04 -2.20
CA PHE A 20 24.05 -19.05 -2.49
C PHE A 20 22.70 -18.50 -2.07
N ALA A 21 21.73 -18.55 -2.98
CA ALA A 21 20.37 -18.07 -2.71
C ALA A 21 19.83 -18.81 -1.48
N GLN A 22 19.69 -18.09 -0.37
CA GLN A 22 19.32 -18.64 0.93
C GLN A 22 17.86 -18.28 1.23
N ILE A 23 17.10 -19.27 1.71
CA ILE A 23 15.75 -19.06 2.25
C ILE A 23 15.82 -18.08 3.42
N ALA A 24 14.82 -17.19 3.52
CA ALA A 24 14.80 -16.15 4.53
C ALA A 24 14.81 -16.73 5.96
N SER A 25 15.63 -16.13 6.83
CA SER A 25 15.76 -16.51 8.24
C SER A 25 14.63 -15.93 9.08
N TYR A 26 14.10 -16.74 9.98
CA TYR A 26 13.05 -16.38 10.94
C TYR A 26 13.47 -16.80 12.36
N ASP A 27 12.92 -16.14 13.37
CA ASP A 27 13.18 -16.38 14.79
C ASP A 27 12.12 -17.29 15.43
N GLU A 28 10.89 -17.27 14.92
CA GLU A 28 9.74 -17.96 15.49
C GLU A 28 8.80 -18.49 14.39
N VAL A 29 8.15 -19.63 14.64
CA VAL A 29 7.12 -20.20 13.75
C VAL A 29 5.75 -20.00 14.37
N LEU A 30 4.79 -19.59 13.55
CA LEU A 30 3.36 -19.61 13.83
C LEU A 30 2.75 -20.75 13.01
N GLU A 31 2.10 -21.69 13.69
CA GLU A 31 1.45 -22.86 13.10
C GLU A 31 0.23 -23.27 13.94
N GLY A 32 -0.87 -23.68 13.29
CA GLY A 32 -2.10 -24.12 13.98
C GLY A 32 -2.92 -22.99 14.61
N ASP A 33 -3.53 -23.25 15.77
CA ASP A 33 -4.54 -22.38 16.38
C ASP A 33 -3.96 -21.40 17.42
N ILE A 34 -4.26 -20.11 17.25
CA ILE A 34 -4.06 -19.03 18.22
C ILE A 34 -5.41 -18.78 18.91
N ASN A 35 -5.58 -19.41 20.09
CA ASN A 35 -6.83 -19.41 20.86
C ASN A 35 -6.85 -18.39 22.03
N SER A 36 -5.84 -17.54 22.13
CA SER A 36 -5.72 -16.47 23.12
C SER A 36 -4.97 -15.28 22.53
N ASP A 37 -5.15 -14.09 23.09
CA ASP A 37 -4.46 -12.88 22.65
C ASP A 37 -2.94 -13.11 22.53
N MET A 38 -2.37 -12.68 21.40
CA MET A 38 -0.96 -12.85 21.07
C MET A 38 -0.41 -11.53 20.51
N THR A 39 0.83 -11.19 20.84
CA THR A 39 1.53 -10.03 20.26
C THR A 39 2.78 -10.50 19.54
N LEU A 40 2.89 -10.17 18.26
CA LEU A 40 4.07 -10.38 17.43
C LEU A 40 4.95 -9.13 17.52
N SER A 41 6.18 -9.30 18.00
CA SER A 41 7.10 -8.19 18.20
C SER A 41 7.97 -7.94 16.97
N SER A 42 8.15 -6.66 16.66
CA SER A 42 9.03 -6.14 15.63
C SER A 42 10.52 -6.42 15.87
N SER A 43 10.88 -6.93 17.05
CA SER A 43 12.20 -7.47 17.37
C SER A 43 12.49 -8.84 16.74
N LYS A 44 11.46 -9.53 16.23
CA LYS A 44 11.51 -10.88 15.65
C LYS A 44 10.98 -10.92 14.22
N LYS A 45 11.41 -11.94 13.48
CA LYS A 45 10.87 -12.36 12.19
C LYS A 45 10.09 -13.66 12.38
N TYR A 46 8.89 -13.72 11.84
CA TYR A 46 7.98 -14.86 12.00
C TYR A 46 7.87 -15.67 10.71
N LEU A 47 7.61 -16.97 10.81
CA LEU A 47 7.22 -17.83 9.70
C LEU A 47 5.79 -18.34 9.90
N LEU A 48 4.91 -18.12 8.93
CA LEU A 48 3.59 -18.74 8.84
C LEU A 48 3.73 -20.12 8.18
N ARG A 49 3.43 -21.19 8.92
CA ARG A 49 3.41 -22.57 8.40
C ARG A 49 1.99 -23.14 8.43
N GLY A 50 1.55 -23.63 7.28
CA GLY A 50 0.17 -24.10 7.08
C GLY A 50 -0.86 -23.01 7.35
N PHE A 51 -2.07 -23.42 7.74
CA PHE A 51 -3.10 -22.48 8.15
C PHE A 51 -2.91 -22.07 9.62
N VAL A 52 -2.60 -20.79 9.83
CA VAL A 52 -2.48 -20.16 11.15
C VAL A 52 -3.81 -19.50 11.49
N ASN A 53 -4.57 -20.11 12.39
CA ASN A 53 -5.95 -19.74 12.70
C ASN A 53 -6.04 -18.92 13.98
N VAL A 54 -6.34 -17.63 13.87
CA VAL A 54 -6.68 -16.80 15.03
C VAL A 54 -8.17 -17.00 15.32
N ASN A 55 -8.48 -17.61 16.47
CA ASN A 55 -9.83 -18.08 16.80
C ASN A 55 -10.49 -17.19 17.86
N PRO A 56 -11.83 -16.99 17.81
CA PRO A 56 -12.53 -16.18 18.80
C PRO A 56 -12.34 -16.73 20.23
N PRO A 57 -12.11 -15.87 21.23
CA PRO A 57 -12.16 -14.39 21.19
C PRO A 57 -10.81 -13.70 20.96
N ALA A 58 -9.78 -14.41 20.48
CA ALA A 58 -8.41 -13.91 20.45
C ALA A 58 -8.19 -12.70 19.52
N THR A 59 -7.31 -11.82 19.95
CA THR A 59 -6.75 -10.73 19.14
C THR A 59 -5.27 -11.00 18.85
N LEU A 60 -4.90 -11.09 17.57
CA LEU A 60 -3.51 -11.09 17.13
C LEU A 60 -3.04 -9.65 16.90
N THR A 61 -2.21 -9.12 17.80
CA THR A 61 -1.55 -7.82 17.64
C THR A 61 -0.20 -7.99 16.96
N ILE A 62 0.12 -7.10 16.01
CA ILE A 62 1.37 -7.13 15.25
C ILE A 62 2.00 -5.74 15.33
N GLU A 63 3.21 -5.64 15.90
CA GLU A 63 3.92 -4.36 16.04
C GLU A 63 4.36 -3.78 14.68
N ALA A 64 4.39 -2.45 14.58
CA ALA A 64 4.86 -1.74 13.39
C ALA A 64 6.30 -2.13 13.01
N GLY A 65 6.52 -2.57 11.77
CA GLY A 65 7.83 -3.05 11.30
C GLY A 65 8.08 -4.54 11.51
N THR A 66 7.12 -5.31 12.04
CA THR A 66 7.23 -6.77 12.09
C THR A 66 7.24 -7.37 10.68
N ILE A 67 8.07 -8.40 10.48
CA ILE A 67 8.19 -9.14 9.22
C ILE A 67 7.69 -10.57 9.44
N LEU A 68 6.76 -11.01 8.60
CA LEU A 68 6.21 -12.35 8.55
C LEU A 68 6.48 -12.97 7.18
N TYR A 69 7.04 -14.17 7.18
CA TYR A 69 7.28 -14.95 5.97
C TYR A 69 6.20 -16.01 5.78
N GLY A 70 5.66 -16.15 4.58
CA GLY A 70 4.82 -17.29 4.21
C GLY A 70 5.65 -18.48 3.75
N GLU A 71 5.44 -19.67 4.35
CA GLU A 71 6.15 -20.89 3.96
C GLU A 71 5.50 -21.56 2.74
N LYS A 72 6.24 -21.63 1.62
CA LYS A 72 5.73 -22.15 0.33
C LYS A 72 5.32 -23.62 0.37
N SER A 73 6.09 -24.47 1.06
CA SER A 73 5.84 -25.91 1.13
C SER A 73 4.51 -26.28 1.78
N SER A 74 4.02 -25.46 2.71
CA SER A 74 2.79 -25.70 3.45
C SER A 74 1.63 -24.77 3.04
N LYS A 75 1.82 -23.93 2.02
CA LYS A 75 0.89 -22.84 1.65
C LYS A 75 0.56 -21.97 2.87
N GLY A 76 1.59 -21.50 3.57
CA GLY A 76 1.44 -20.70 4.79
C GLY A 76 0.40 -19.59 4.62
N THR A 77 -0.60 -19.51 5.49
CA THR A 77 -1.74 -18.58 5.38
C THR A 77 -2.10 -18.08 6.77
N LEU A 78 -2.33 -16.77 6.93
CA LEU A 78 -2.87 -16.22 8.18
C LEU A 78 -4.39 -16.03 8.04
N ILE A 79 -5.14 -16.63 8.96
CA ILE A 79 -6.60 -16.66 8.94
C ILE A 79 -7.13 -16.04 10.23
N ILE A 80 -7.90 -14.96 10.11
CA ILE A 80 -8.60 -14.32 11.22
C ILE A 80 -10.05 -14.81 11.18
N ASN A 81 -10.36 -15.82 11.99
CA ASN A 81 -11.68 -16.46 12.00
C ASN A 81 -12.75 -15.56 12.64
N ARG A 82 -14.00 -15.79 12.25
CA ARG A 82 -15.16 -14.95 12.59
C ARG A 82 -15.30 -14.74 14.10
N GLY A 83 -15.17 -13.48 14.53
CA GLY A 83 -15.22 -13.06 15.94
C GLY A 83 -13.86 -13.00 16.66
N ALA A 84 -12.78 -13.43 16.01
CA ALA A 84 -11.40 -13.07 16.37
C ALA A 84 -11.05 -11.71 15.78
N LYS A 85 -9.87 -11.18 16.11
CA LYS A 85 -9.39 -9.89 15.60
C LYS A 85 -7.92 -9.90 15.18
N ILE A 86 -7.60 -9.03 14.22
CA ILE A 86 -6.22 -8.62 13.91
C ILE A 86 -6.00 -7.16 14.29
N ASN A 87 -4.86 -6.85 14.88
CA ASN A 87 -4.44 -5.49 15.17
C ASN A 87 -3.05 -5.27 14.56
N ALA A 88 -3.02 -5.14 13.24
CA ALA A 88 -1.82 -4.92 12.44
C ALA A 88 -1.71 -3.43 12.11
N GLN A 89 -1.13 -2.66 13.04
CA GLN A 89 -0.91 -1.21 12.90
C GLN A 89 0.56 -0.91 12.62
N GLY A 90 0.92 -0.94 11.34
CA GLY A 90 2.15 -0.35 10.84
C GLY A 90 2.14 1.18 10.89
N THR A 91 3.25 1.79 10.48
CA THR A 91 3.34 3.24 10.26
C THR A 91 4.01 3.53 8.91
N LYS A 92 3.88 4.76 8.40
CA LYS A 92 4.54 5.18 7.15
C LYS A 92 6.06 4.88 7.12
N ALA A 93 6.73 4.94 8.27
CA ALA A 93 8.17 4.67 8.40
C ALA A 93 8.51 3.21 8.80
N ARG A 94 7.53 2.45 9.30
CA ARG A 94 7.66 1.06 9.75
C ARG A 94 6.39 0.28 9.37
N PRO A 95 6.17 -0.01 8.07
CA PRO A 95 5.05 -0.85 7.65
C PRO A 95 5.23 -2.28 8.16
N ILE A 96 4.13 -3.00 8.38
CA ILE A 96 4.17 -4.44 8.63
C ILE A 96 4.31 -5.14 7.27
N ILE A 97 5.16 -6.17 7.20
CA ILE A 97 5.49 -6.85 5.94
C ILE A 97 5.13 -8.32 6.08
N PHE A 98 4.19 -8.79 5.26
CA PHE A 98 3.99 -10.19 4.95
C PHE A 98 4.60 -10.46 3.58
N THR A 99 5.51 -11.43 3.47
CA THR A 99 6.24 -11.69 2.21
C THR A 99 6.62 -13.16 2.05
N SER A 100 7.08 -13.55 0.87
CA SER A 100 7.56 -14.92 0.62
C SER A 100 8.86 -15.24 1.38
N GLN A 101 8.95 -16.45 1.95
CA GLN A 101 10.19 -16.98 2.52
C GLN A 101 11.28 -17.30 1.46
N GLN A 102 10.94 -17.34 0.16
CA GLN A 102 11.88 -17.71 -0.89
C GLN A 102 13.05 -16.71 -0.98
N PRO A 103 14.23 -17.14 -1.47
CA PRO A 103 15.40 -16.29 -1.61
C PRO A 103 15.13 -15.01 -2.40
N VAL A 104 15.93 -13.97 -2.14
CA VAL A 104 15.92 -12.74 -2.94
C VAL A 104 16.17 -13.08 -4.42
N GLY A 105 15.40 -12.48 -5.33
CA GLY A 105 15.41 -12.81 -6.75
C GLY A 105 14.73 -14.12 -7.15
N GLN A 106 14.26 -14.93 -6.19
CA GLN A 106 13.59 -16.24 -6.43
C GLN A 106 12.17 -16.33 -5.86
N LYS A 107 11.61 -15.20 -5.41
CA LYS A 107 10.19 -15.11 -5.06
C LYS A 107 9.33 -15.21 -6.33
N ALA A 108 8.12 -15.72 -6.19
CA ALA A 108 7.14 -15.87 -7.27
C ALA A 108 5.73 -15.64 -6.74
N SER A 109 4.81 -15.18 -7.60
CA SER A 109 3.40 -15.07 -7.24
C SER A 109 2.85 -16.42 -6.78
N GLY A 110 2.07 -16.44 -5.70
CA GLY A 110 1.61 -17.67 -5.06
C GLY A 110 2.70 -18.48 -4.38
N ASP A 111 3.70 -17.80 -3.81
CA ASP A 111 4.63 -18.42 -2.88
C ASP A 111 3.99 -18.76 -1.53
N TRP A 112 2.87 -18.13 -1.15
CA TRP A 112 2.13 -18.42 0.08
C TRP A 112 0.66 -18.00 -0.06
N GLY A 113 -0.19 -18.34 0.91
CA GLY A 113 -1.65 -18.22 0.79
C GLY A 113 -2.29 -16.89 1.14
N GLY A 114 -1.51 -15.89 1.56
CA GLY A 114 -2.03 -14.55 1.86
C GLY A 114 -2.70 -14.40 3.23
N LEU A 115 -3.49 -13.33 3.36
CA LEU A 115 -4.19 -12.95 4.57
C LEU A 115 -5.71 -13.05 4.36
N ILE A 116 -6.37 -13.88 5.16
CA ILE A 116 -7.81 -14.08 5.14
C ILE A 116 -8.41 -13.47 6.40
N VAL A 117 -9.37 -12.56 6.25
CA VAL A 117 -10.13 -11.98 7.35
C VAL A 117 -11.61 -12.21 7.13
N VAL A 118 -12.28 -12.85 8.09
CA VAL A 118 -13.72 -13.06 8.02
C VAL A 118 -14.47 -12.48 9.21
N GLY A 119 -15.68 -12.00 8.94
CA GLY A 119 -16.55 -11.34 9.92
C GLY A 119 -17.99 -11.87 9.94
N ASN A 120 -18.82 -11.17 10.70
CA ASN A 120 -20.23 -11.47 10.94
C ASN A 120 -21.20 -10.61 10.13
N ALA A 121 -20.73 -9.81 9.16
CA ALA A 121 -21.59 -8.95 8.36
C ALA A 121 -22.46 -9.74 7.35
N SER A 122 -23.35 -9.04 6.66
CA SER A 122 -24.31 -9.63 5.73
C SER A 122 -23.64 -10.24 4.49
N LEU A 123 -24.12 -11.41 4.09
CA LEU A 123 -23.89 -12.04 2.79
C LEU A 123 -25.24 -12.23 2.09
N ASN A 124 -25.24 -12.32 0.76
CA ASN A 124 -26.44 -12.64 -0.02
C ASN A 124 -26.61 -14.14 -0.33
N VAL A 125 -25.68 -14.97 0.15
CA VAL A 125 -25.73 -16.43 0.08
C VAL A 125 -26.93 -16.93 0.92
N PRO A 126 -27.76 -17.86 0.40
CA PRO A 126 -28.88 -18.43 1.16
C PRO A 126 -28.46 -18.99 2.53
N GLY A 127 -29.04 -18.44 3.60
CA GLY A 127 -28.69 -18.77 4.99
C GLY A 127 -27.70 -17.80 5.65
N GLY A 128 -27.09 -16.88 4.89
CA GLY A 128 -26.23 -15.79 5.39
C GLY A 128 -24.81 -16.20 5.80
N THR A 129 -24.37 -17.41 5.43
CA THR A 129 -23.01 -17.91 5.66
C THR A 129 -22.49 -18.67 4.45
N ALA A 130 -21.20 -18.56 4.17
CA ALA A 130 -20.51 -19.47 3.25
C ALA A 130 -19.13 -19.85 3.81
N THR A 131 -18.49 -20.84 3.19
CA THR A 131 -17.08 -21.17 3.43
C THR A 131 -16.23 -20.36 2.47
N ILE A 132 -15.13 -19.77 2.93
CA ILE A 132 -14.09 -19.21 2.07
C ILE A 132 -13.48 -20.33 1.23
N GLU A 133 -13.06 -19.99 0.02
CA GLU A 133 -12.44 -20.91 -0.92
C GLU A 133 -11.01 -21.32 -0.45
N GLY A 134 -10.26 -21.99 -1.33
CA GLY A 134 -8.91 -22.48 -1.03
C GLY A 134 -8.85 -23.65 -0.03
N GLY A 135 -9.96 -24.36 0.21
CA GLY A 135 -9.99 -25.53 1.10
C GLY A 135 -9.75 -25.24 2.59
N THR A 136 -9.84 -23.97 3.01
CA THR A 136 -9.54 -23.52 4.39
C THR A 136 -10.52 -24.07 5.44
N GLY A 137 -11.79 -24.25 5.07
CA GLY A 137 -12.88 -24.57 6.01
C GLY A 137 -13.38 -23.36 6.81
N THR A 138 -12.85 -22.16 6.54
CA THR A 138 -13.18 -20.92 7.25
C THR A 138 -14.58 -20.43 6.89
N ILE A 139 -15.44 -20.22 7.89
CA ILE A 139 -16.83 -19.77 7.70
C ILE A 139 -16.93 -18.25 7.86
N MET A 140 -17.49 -17.58 6.86
CA MET A 140 -17.79 -16.14 6.84
C MET A 140 -19.30 -15.85 6.95
N GLY A 141 -19.62 -14.59 7.28
CA GLY A 141 -20.98 -14.07 7.37
C GLY A 141 -21.66 -14.35 8.71
N GLY A 142 -22.63 -13.52 9.12
CA GLY A 142 -23.35 -13.66 10.40
C GLY A 142 -24.59 -14.56 10.38
N GLY A 143 -24.89 -15.21 9.25
CA GLY A 143 -26.03 -16.11 9.13
C GLY A 143 -27.38 -15.40 9.24
N ALA A 144 -28.28 -15.94 10.06
CA ALA A 144 -29.61 -15.38 10.27
C ALA A 144 -29.63 -14.04 11.04
N ASN A 145 -28.51 -13.65 11.70
CA ASN A 145 -28.41 -12.41 12.46
C ASN A 145 -27.08 -11.70 12.12
N PRO A 146 -26.93 -11.16 10.90
CA PRO A 146 -25.71 -10.48 10.51
C PRO A 146 -25.50 -9.19 11.32
N ASN A 147 -24.24 -8.91 11.61
CA ASN A 147 -23.79 -7.66 12.21
C ASN A 147 -22.95 -6.89 11.19
N ASP A 148 -23.57 -6.00 10.42
CA ASP A 148 -22.82 -5.16 9.50
C ASP A 148 -21.88 -4.16 10.20
N ASP A 149 -22.09 -3.90 11.50
CA ASP A 149 -21.21 -3.12 12.36
C ASP A 149 -20.15 -4.01 13.08
N ASP A 150 -19.88 -5.22 12.57
CA ASP A 150 -18.81 -6.08 13.07
C ASP A 150 -17.42 -5.45 12.91
N ASN A 151 -16.50 -5.85 13.79
CA ASN A 151 -15.17 -5.30 13.91
C ASN A 151 -14.13 -6.42 14.04
N SER A 152 -13.58 -6.84 12.90
CA SER A 152 -12.48 -7.81 12.78
C SER A 152 -11.10 -7.18 13.10
N GLY A 153 -11.06 -5.89 13.44
CA GLY A 153 -9.87 -5.17 13.89
C GLY A 153 -9.34 -4.13 12.89
N ILE A 154 -8.02 -4.04 12.76
CA ILE A 154 -7.31 -2.98 12.04
C ILE A 154 -6.17 -3.58 11.21
N ILE A 155 -6.12 -3.22 9.93
CA ILE A 155 -5.02 -3.49 9.00
C ILE A 155 -4.58 -2.14 8.43
N LYS A 156 -3.45 -1.62 8.92
CA LYS A 156 -2.95 -0.29 8.55
C LYS A 156 -1.45 -0.25 8.27
N TYR A 157 -1.04 0.38 7.16
CA TYR A 157 0.36 0.39 6.68
C TYR A 157 0.94 -1.04 6.60
N VAL A 158 0.29 -1.88 5.78
CA VAL A 158 0.65 -3.30 5.62
C VAL A 158 1.03 -3.58 4.16
N ARG A 159 2.13 -4.31 3.96
CA ARG A 159 2.49 -4.92 2.67
C ARG A 159 2.22 -6.41 2.71
N ILE A 160 1.63 -6.94 1.64
CA ILE A 160 1.33 -8.36 1.45
C ILE A 160 1.92 -8.76 0.09
N GLU A 161 3.09 -9.37 0.12
CA GLU A 161 3.94 -9.59 -1.06
C GLU A 161 4.04 -11.07 -1.39
N PHE A 162 3.88 -11.42 -2.68
CA PHE A 162 3.84 -12.80 -3.18
C PHE A 162 2.77 -13.75 -2.59
N PRO A 163 1.59 -13.28 -2.16
CA PRO A 163 0.51 -14.15 -1.64
C PRO A 163 -0.25 -14.85 -2.79
N GLY A 164 -1.43 -15.39 -2.50
CA GLY A 164 -2.45 -15.83 -3.46
C GLY A 164 -2.16 -17.18 -4.12
N ILE A 165 -2.91 -18.25 -3.83
CA ILE A 165 -2.60 -19.58 -4.37
C ILE A 165 -3.85 -20.45 -4.66
N ALA A 166 -3.88 -21.03 -5.87
CA ALA A 166 -4.81 -22.11 -6.22
C ALA A 166 -4.68 -23.30 -5.26
N PHE A 167 -5.78 -23.66 -4.59
CA PHE A 167 -5.88 -24.89 -3.80
C PHE A 167 -6.25 -26.06 -4.70
N LEU A 168 -7.28 -25.86 -5.53
CA LEU A 168 -7.68 -26.65 -6.69
C LEU A 168 -7.95 -25.66 -7.85
N PRO A 169 -8.11 -26.09 -9.11
CA PRO A 169 -8.53 -25.19 -10.19
C PRO A 169 -9.92 -24.60 -9.89
N ASP A 170 -10.09 -23.30 -10.11
CA ASP A 170 -11.30 -22.54 -9.77
C ASP A 170 -11.65 -22.69 -8.27
N ASN A 171 -10.61 -22.70 -7.41
CA ASN A 171 -10.71 -22.70 -5.95
C ASN A 171 -9.41 -22.16 -5.31
N GLU A 172 -9.27 -20.85 -5.31
CA GLU A 172 -8.07 -20.13 -4.89
C GLU A 172 -8.22 -19.46 -3.49
N ILE A 173 -7.13 -18.88 -2.98
CA ILE A 173 -7.10 -17.87 -1.91
C ILE A 173 -6.22 -16.73 -2.39
N ASN A 174 -6.47 -15.51 -1.91
CA ASN A 174 -6.02 -14.27 -2.57
C ASN A 174 -4.86 -13.59 -1.85
N GLY A 175 -4.58 -12.35 -2.23
CA GLY A 175 -3.70 -11.47 -1.46
C GLY A 175 -4.28 -11.06 -0.12
N LEU A 176 -5.37 -10.29 -0.16
CA LEU A 176 -6.20 -9.98 1.00
C LEU A 176 -7.65 -10.41 0.72
N THR A 177 -8.03 -11.56 1.27
CA THR A 177 -9.40 -12.11 1.19
C THR A 177 -10.25 -11.56 2.34
N ILE A 178 -11.40 -10.95 2.01
CA ILE A 178 -12.22 -10.18 2.95
C ILE A 178 -13.67 -10.72 2.95
N GLY A 179 -13.97 -11.67 3.83
CA GLY A 179 -15.27 -12.36 3.83
C GLY A 179 -16.24 -11.90 4.89
N GLY A 180 -17.34 -11.24 4.50
CA GLY A 180 -18.38 -10.81 5.44
C GLY A 180 -17.87 -9.88 6.54
N VAL A 181 -16.88 -9.03 6.25
CA VAL A 181 -16.28 -8.13 7.24
C VAL A 181 -17.14 -6.87 7.44
N GLY A 182 -17.32 -6.45 8.70
CA GLY A 182 -18.18 -5.33 9.07
C GLY A 182 -17.49 -3.95 9.01
N ARG A 183 -18.31 -2.90 8.93
CA ARG A 183 -17.91 -1.50 8.72
C ARG A 183 -17.17 -0.83 9.88
N GLN A 184 -17.07 -1.48 11.04
CA GLN A 184 -16.24 -1.02 12.16
C GLN A 184 -14.80 -1.55 12.10
N THR A 185 -14.48 -2.38 11.11
CA THR A 185 -13.10 -2.80 10.77
C THR A 185 -12.41 -1.69 9.98
N GLU A 186 -11.13 -1.41 10.26
CA GLU A 186 -10.33 -0.42 9.52
C GLU A 186 -9.34 -1.11 8.57
N ILE A 187 -9.41 -0.78 7.28
CA ILE A 187 -8.42 -1.18 6.27
C ILE A 187 -7.92 0.10 5.58
N ASP A 188 -6.68 0.51 5.84
CA ASP A 188 -6.15 1.79 5.34
C ASP A 188 -4.64 1.72 5.09
N TYR A 189 -4.14 2.15 3.93
CA TYR A 189 -2.74 1.98 3.51
C TYR A 189 -2.33 0.50 3.46
N VAL A 190 -2.88 -0.23 2.49
CA VAL A 190 -2.54 -1.65 2.25
C VAL A 190 -2.03 -1.83 0.83
N GLN A 191 -0.84 -2.42 0.69
CA GLN A 191 -0.26 -2.80 -0.59
C GLN A 191 -0.27 -4.31 -0.71
N VAL A 192 -0.89 -4.83 -1.77
CA VAL A 192 -0.78 -6.23 -2.20
C VAL A 192 0.07 -6.27 -3.46
N SER A 193 1.09 -7.11 -3.49
CA SER A 193 2.07 -7.19 -4.58
C SER A 193 2.31 -8.62 -5.02
N HIS A 194 2.32 -8.89 -6.32
CA HIS A 194 2.57 -10.20 -6.89
C HIS A 194 1.68 -11.30 -6.30
N SER A 195 0.39 -11.02 -6.09
CA SER A 195 -0.55 -12.09 -5.75
C SER A 195 -0.56 -13.12 -6.88
N GLY A 196 -0.56 -14.42 -6.54
CA GLY A 196 -0.73 -15.52 -7.49
C GLY A 196 -2.17 -15.69 -7.98
N ASP A 197 -3.04 -14.81 -7.51
CA ASP A 197 -4.46 -14.69 -7.83
C ASP A 197 -4.84 -13.20 -7.66
N ASP A 198 -6.06 -12.88 -7.23
CA ASP A 198 -6.49 -11.51 -6.94
C ASP A 198 -5.65 -10.78 -5.88
N SER A 199 -5.61 -9.46 -6.00
CA SER A 199 -5.02 -8.61 -4.94
C SER A 199 -5.95 -8.40 -3.75
N PHE A 200 -7.19 -7.98 -4.01
CA PHE A 200 -8.20 -7.72 -2.99
C PHE A 200 -9.52 -8.30 -3.46
N GLU A 201 -10.09 -9.22 -2.68
CA GLU A 201 -11.40 -9.80 -2.98
C GLU A 201 -12.33 -9.65 -1.77
N TRP A 202 -13.53 -9.13 -2.03
CA TRP A 202 -14.58 -8.98 -1.03
C TRP A 202 -15.73 -9.96 -1.26
N PHE A 203 -15.75 -11.01 -0.45
CA PHE A 203 -16.88 -11.93 -0.35
C PHE A 203 -17.95 -11.35 0.59
N GLY A 204 -18.81 -10.48 0.07
CA GLY A 204 -19.86 -9.82 0.86
C GLY A 204 -19.38 -8.88 1.98
N GLY A 205 -20.26 -8.54 2.91
CA GLY A 205 -19.96 -7.63 4.03
C GLY A 205 -20.07 -6.13 3.69
N THR A 206 -19.60 -5.28 4.61
CA THR A 206 -19.78 -3.80 4.53
C THR A 206 -18.56 -2.98 4.96
N VAL A 207 -17.39 -3.61 5.13
CA VAL A 207 -16.14 -2.93 5.47
C VAL A 207 -15.79 -1.82 4.47
N ASN A 208 -15.29 -0.70 4.96
CA ASN A 208 -14.80 0.39 4.11
C ASN A 208 -13.27 0.41 4.14
N ALA A 209 -12.64 0.81 3.04
CA ALA A 209 -11.18 0.82 2.92
C ALA A 209 -10.64 2.08 2.25
N LYS A 210 -9.41 2.49 2.58
CA LYS A 210 -8.70 3.57 1.88
C LYS A 210 -7.25 3.23 1.55
N HIS A 211 -6.67 3.96 0.59
CA HIS A 211 -5.25 3.87 0.23
C HIS A 211 -4.81 2.44 -0.09
N LEU A 212 -5.46 1.83 -1.10
CA LEU A 212 -5.20 0.46 -1.54
C LEU A 212 -4.30 0.42 -2.78
N ILE A 213 -3.34 -0.49 -2.81
CA ILE A 213 -2.40 -0.65 -3.93
C ILE A 213 -2.39 -2.11 -4.37
N SER A 214 -2.78 -2.37 -5.61
CA SER A 214 -2.58 -3.66 -6.29
C SER A 214 -1.39 -3.54 -7.24
N PHE A 215 -0.34 -4.33 -7.02
CA PHE A 215 0.88 -4.26 -7.82
C PHE A 215 1.19 -5.63 -8.44
N HIS A 216 0.96 -5.75 -9.74
CA HIS A 216 1.26 -6.94 -10.54
C HIS A 216 0.68 -8.28 -10.00
N PRO A 217 -0.62 -8.38 -9.64
CA PRO A 217 -1.25 -9.68 -9.43
C PRO A 217 -1.22 -10.55 -10.70
N VAL A 218 -1.50 -11.84 -10.53
CA VAL A 218 -1.76 -12.76 -11.63
C VAL A 218 -3.18 -12.59 -12.17
N ASP A 219 -4.19 -12.46 -11.31
CA ASP A 219 -5.56 -12.15 -11.76
C ASP A 219 -5.99 -10.71 -11.43
N ASP A 220 -7.11 -10.49 -10.74
CA ASP A 220 -7.76 -9.18 -10.72
C ASP A 220 -7.21 -8.24 -9.65
N ASN A 221 -7.33 -6.93 -9.92
CA ASN A 221 -6.88 -5.93 -8.95
C ASN A 221 -7.87 -5.78 -7.78
N PHE A 222 -9.18 -5.87 -8.07
CA PHE A 222 -10.25 -5.75 -7.09
C PHE A 222 -11.49 -6.55 -7.57
N ASP A 223 -11.79 -7.70 -6.95
CA ASP A 223 -13.05 -8.44 -7.14
C ASP A 223 -14.01 -8.22 -5.95
N THR A 224 -15.30 -8.21 -6.23
CA THR A 224 -16.38 -8.00 -5.28
C THR A 224 -17.59 -8.86 -5.62
N ASP A 225 -18.03 -9.69 -4.68
CA ASP A 225 -19.20 -10.56 -4.85
C ASP A 225 -20.05 -10.69 -3.55
N PHE A 226 -20.93 -11.71 -3.52
CA PHE A 226 -21.78 -12.15 -2.40
C PHE A 226 -22.48 -11.04 -1.58
N GLY A 227 -22.78 -9.91 -2.23
CA GLY A 227 -23.54 -8.81 -1.64
C GLY A 227 -22.69 -7.73 -0.99
N PHE A 228 -21.42 -7.57 -1.36
CA PHE A 228 -20.55 -6.56 -0.75
C PHE A 228 -21.11 -5.14 -0.94
N ASN A 229 -21.19 -4.39 0.16
CA ASN A 229 -21.80 -3.05 0.25
C ASN A 229 -20.87 -2.03 0.94
N GLY A 230 -19.56 -2.27 0.90
CA GLY A 230 -18.55 -1.36 1.42
C GLY A 230 -18.22 -0.19 0.48
N LYS A 231 -17.29 0.65 0.93
CA LYS A 231 -16.82 1.83 0.20
C LYS A 231 -15.30 1.84 0.16
N VAL A 232 -14.75 2.20 -0.99
CA VAL A 232 -13.30 2.27 -1.19
C VAL A 232 -12.93 3.65 -1.74
N GLN A 233 -11.91 4.28 -1.16
CA GLN A 233 -11.38 5.54 -1.68
C GLN A 233 -9.86 5.59 -1.74
N PHE A 234 -9.31 6.12 -2.83
CA PHE A 234 -7.87 6.15 -3.12
C PHE A 234 -7.33 4.73 -3.30
N GLY A 235 -7.63 4.14 -4.45
CA GLY A 235 -7.07 2.84 -4.84
C GLY A 235 -6.31 2.95 -6.14
N VAL A 236 -5.16 2.31 -6.27
CA VAL A 236 -4.37 2.27 -7.50
C VAL A 236 -4.03 0.84 -7.88
N SER A 237 -4.02 0.55 -9.17
CA SER A 237 -3.42 -0.69 -9.67
C SER A 237 -2.42 -0.44 -10.79
N PHE A 238 -1.37 -1.28 -10.80
CA PHE A 238 -0.38 -1.35 -11.86
C PHE A 238 -0.23 -2.81 -12.25
N THR A 239 -0.36 -3.11 -13.55
CA THR A 239 -0.32 -4.48 -14.07
C THR A 239 0.99 -4.77 -14.81
N ASN A 240 1.41 -6.03 -14.83
CA ASN A 240 2.59 -6.46 -15.58
C ASN A 240 2.11 -7.06 -16.89
N PRO A 241 2.43 -6.49 -18.07
CA PRO A 241 1.87 -6.94 -19.33
C PRO A 241 2.13 -8.42 -19.65
N ASN A 242 3.10 -9.07 -19.01
CA ASN A 242 3.45 -10.48 -19.28
C ASN A 242 2.84 -11.49 -18.29
N VAL A 243 2.12 -11.04 -17.26
CA VAL A 243 1.58 -11.89 -16.19
C VAL A 243 0.07 -11.69 -16.14
N ALA A 244 -0.71 -12.73 -16.44
CA ALA A 244 -2.17 -12.73 -16.35
C ALA A 244 -2.64 -14.18 -16.21
N ASP A 245 -3.70 -14.45 -15.45
CA ASP A 245 -4.24 -15.80 -15.27
C ASP A 245 -4.83 -16.37 -16.59
N ILE A 246 -5.19 -17.65 -16.62
CA ILE A 246 -5.89 -18.29 -17.73
C ILE A 246 -7.41 -18.04 -17.73
N SER A 247 -8.02 -17.74 -16.58
CA SER A 247 -9.41 -17.25 -16.42
C SER A 247 -9.65 -15.96 -17.24
N GLY A 248 -8.81 -14.95 -17.03
CA GLY A 248 -8.66 -13.76 -17.83
C GLY A 248 -8.83 -12.44 -17.08
N SER A 249 -7.69 -11.82 -16.76
CA SER A 249 -7.54 -10.78 -15.74
C SER A 249 -8.03 -9.37 -16.10
N ASN A 250 -8.46 -8.64 -15.07
CA ASN A 250 -9.20 -7.39 -15.13
C ASN A 250 -8.72 -6.37 -14.09
N GLY A 251 -9.15 -5.12 -14.27
CA GLY A 251 -8.96 -4.07 -13.26
C GLY A 251 -9.98 -4.19 -12.12
N PHE A 252 -11.26 -4.19 -12.48
CA PHE A 252 -12.33 -4.68 -11.62
C PHE A 252 -12.99 -5.88 -12.26
N GLU A 253 -13.29 -6.89 -11.45
CA GLU A 253 -14.41 -7.79 -11.67
C GLU A 253 -15.43 -7.60 -10.55
N SER A 254 -16.70 -7.85 -10.86
CA SER A 254 -17.76 -7.70 -9.88
C SER A 254 -19.01 -8.46 -10.29
N ASP A 255 -19.43 -9.33 -9.39
CA ASP A 255 -20.61 -10.19 -9.48
C ASP A 255 -21.62 -9.84 -8.38
N ASN A 256 -22.89 -10.18 -8.56
CA ASN A 256 -23.77 -10.34 -7.40
C ASN A 256 -23.46 -11.65 -6.65
N ASP A 257 -23.26 -12.70 -7.44
CA ASP A 257 -22.94 -14.07 -7.09
C ASP A 257 -22.62 -14.82 -8.40
N GLY A 258 -21.99 -16.00 -8.31
CA GLY A 258 -21.61 -16.80 -9.47
C GLY A 258 -22.75 -17.25 -10.41
N SER A 259 -24.02 -17.13 -10.01
CA SER A 259 -25.20 -17.41 -10.84
C SER A 259 -25.88 -16.16 -11.40
N GLY A 260 -25.48 -14.96 -10.97
CA GLY A 260 -26.09 -13.68 -11.33
C GLY A 260 -27.51 -13.50 -10.83
N THR A 261 -27.83 -14.03 -9.65
CA THR A 261 -29.15 -13.85 -9.05
C THR A 261 -29.42 -12.39 -8.66
N LEU A 262 -30.62 -12.13 -8.15
CA LEU A 262 -31.00 -10.83 -7.59
C LEU A 262 -31.04 -10.87 -6.04
N ASN A 263 -30.33 -11.82 -5.41
CA ASN A 263 -30.31 -11.98 -3.95
C ASN A 263 -29.87 -10.68 -3.23
N THR A 264 -30.42 -10.47 -2.05
CA THR A 264 -30.15 -9.28 -1.22
C THR A 264 -29.28 -9.63 0.00
N PRO A 265 -28.32 -8.77 0.41
CA PRO A 265 -27.95 -7.51 -0.22
C PRO A 265 -27.35 -7.71 -1.63
N ARG A 266 -27.66 -6.83 -2.58
CA ARG A 266 -27.04 -6.89 -3.92
C ARG A 266 -25.61 -6.35 -3.81
N THR A 267 -24.64 -6.94 -4.52
CA THR A 267 -23.27 -6.37 -4.56
C THR A 267 -23.37 -4.96 -5.13
N GLN A 268 -23.11 -3.96 -4.28
CA GLN A 268 -23.27 -2.54 -4.59
C GLN A 268 -22.19 -1.68 -3.89
N PRO A 269 -20.90 -2.04 -3.98
CA PRO A 269 -19.83 -1.23 -3.45
C PRO A 269 -19.72 0.12 -4.16
N LEU A 270 -19.19 1.11 -3.44
CA LEU A 270 -18.93 2.45 -3.96
C LEU A 270 -17.42 2.71 -3.99
N PHE A 271 -16.85 2.73 -5.19
CA PHE A 271 -15.45 3.06 -5.43
C PHE A 271 -15.33 4.54 -5.84
N SER A 272 -14.45 5.31 -5.19
CA SER A 272 -14.12 6.69 -5.60
C SER A 272 -12.62 6.91 -5.65
N ASN A 273 -12.14 7.78 -6.55
CA ASN A 273 -10.71 8.12 -6.64
C ASN A 273 -9.83 6.89 -6.89
N MET A 274 -10.23 6.03 -7.82
CA MET A 274 -9.44 4.87 -8.23
C MET A 274 -8.56 5.20 -9.44
N THR A 275 -7.42 4.55 -9.61
CA THR A 275 -6.56 4.69 -10.80
C THR A 275 -6.00 3.34 -11.20
N LEU A 276 -6.64 2.69 -12.18
CA LEU A 276 -6.24 1.37 -12.65
C LEU A 276 -5.47 1.48 -13.95
N VAL A 277 -4.24 0.94 -13.95
CA VAL A 277 -3.30 0.99 -15.07
C VAL A 277 -3.08 -0.43 -15.61
N GLY A 278 -3.76 -0.72 -16.71
CA GLY A 278 -3.69 -1.97 -17.44
C GLY A 278 -2.41 -2.12 -18.28
N PRO A 279 -2.29 -3.23 -19.03
CA PRO A 279 -1.05 -3.60 -19.74
C PRO A 279 -0.76 -2.81 -21.03
N LEU A 280 -1.71 -2.04 -21.56
CA LEU A 280 -1.59 -1.29 -22.81
C LEU A 280 -1.06 0.13 -22.56
N VAL A 281 0.25 0.29 -22.75
CA VAL A 281 0.91 1.61 -22.79
C VAL A 281 0.34 2.49 -23.91
N THR A 282 -0.05 1.88 -25.04
CA THR A 282 -0.78 2.49 -26.16
C THR A 282 -1.92 1.58 -26.64
N PRO A 283 -2.97 2.12 -27.30
CA PRO A 283 -4.13 1.34 -27.78
C PRO A 283 -3.81 0.20 -28.76
N ASP A 284 -2.67 0.30 -29.43
CA ASP A 284 -2.15 -0.63 -30.43
C ASP A 284 -1.00 -1.51 -29.88
N PHE A 285 -0.70 -1.43 -28.58
CA PHE A 285 0.30 -2.28 -27.93
C PHE A 285 -0.10 -3.75 -27.97
N THR A 286 0.78 -4.61 -28.50
CA THR A 286 0.52 -6.05 -28.69
C THR A 286 1.44 -6.96 -27.87
N ALA A 287 2.45 -6.42 -27.20
CA ALA A 287 3.40 -7.19 -26.39
C ALA A 287 2.89 -7.39 -24.95
N TYR A 288 1.69 -7.96 -24.82
CA TYR A 288 1.03 -8.28 -23.56
C TYR A 288 0.35 -9.65 -23.62
N SER A 289 0.06 -10.25 -22.47
CA SER A 289 -0.64 -11.53 -22.35
C SER A 289 -2.07 -11.39 -22.91
N PRO A 290 -2.49 -12.24 -23.87
CA PRO A 290 -3.85 -12.21 -24.42
C PRO A 290 -4.93 -12.57 -23.39
N ASN A 291 -4.51 -12.95 -22.17
CA ASN A 291 -5.42 -13.22 -21.08
C ASN A 291 -5.91 -11.97 -20.36
N TYR A 292 -5.22 -10.83 -20.40
CA TYR A 292 -5.81 -9.58 -19.94
C TYR A 292 -7.07 -9.22 -20.75
N LYS A 293 -8.16 -8.87 -20.07
CA LYS A 293 -9.47 -8.64 -20.68
C LYS A 293 -9.99 -7.21 -20.53
N ARG A 294 -10.43 -6.77 -19.33
CA ARG A 294 -11.17 -5.49 -19.16
C ARG A 294 -10.66 -4.63 -18.01
N GLY A 295 -10.82 -3.31 -18.11
CA GLY A 295 -10.53 -2.39 -17.01
C GLY A 295 -11.61 -2.37 -15.94
N ALA A 296 -12.88 -2.57 -16.33
CA ALA A 296 -13.97 -2.87 -15.41
C ALA A 296 -14.96 -3.84 -16.05
N HIS A 297 -15.07 -5.04 -15.50
CA HIS A 297 -16.04 -6.06 -15.87
C HIS A 297 -17.16 -6.10 -14.83
N LEU A 298 -18.27 -5.43 -15.13
CA LEU A 298 -19.42 -5.36 -14.22
C LEU A 298 -20.47 -6.34 -14.74
N ARG A 299 -20.63 -7.48 -14.06
CA ARG A 299 -21.37 -8.63 -14.58
C ARG A 299 -22.24 -9.30 -13.51
N ARG A 300 -22.90 -10.40 -13.90
CA ARG A 300 -23.81 -11.23 -13.07
C ARG A 300 -24.62 -10.43 -12.05
N SER A 301 -25.40 -9.45 -12.52
CA SER A 301 -26.28 -8.65 -11.66
C SER A 301 -25.59 -7.79 -10.58
N THR A 302 -24.30 -7.46 -10.68
CA THR A 302 -23.68 -6.45 -9.81
C THR A 302 -24.32 -5.06 -10.01
N LEU A 303 -24.27 -4.22 -8.97
CA LEU A 303 -24.65 -2.81 -8.94
C LEU A 303 -23.47 -1.89 -8.56
N THR A 304 -22.23 -2.41 -8.56
CA THR A 304 -20.97 -1.70 -8.30
C THR A 304 -20.90 -0.34 -8.99
N SER A 305 -20.58 0.71 -8.23
CA SER A 305 -20.56 2.08 -8.73
C SER A 305 -19.18 2.72 -8.60
N ILE A 306 -18.73 3.43 -9.65
CA ILE A 306 -17.37 3.96 -9.80
C ILE A 306 -17.41 5.48 -10.05
N TYR A 307 -16.95 6.26 -9.09
CA TYR A 307 -16.95 7.72 -9.10
C TYR A 307 -15.54 8.28 -9.22
N ASN A 308 -15.38 9.44 -9.86
CA ASN A 308 -14.16 10.26 -9.77
C ASN A 308 -12.85 9.47 -10.03
N SER A 309 -12.88 8.47 -10.93
CA SER A 309 -11.79 7.50 -11.10
C SER A 309 -11.15 7.53 -12.50
N ILE A 310 -10.01 6.88 -12.66
CA ILE A 310 -9.30 6.66 -13.93
C ILE A 310 -9.19 5.15 -14.15
N ILE A 311 -9.55 4.68 -15.34
CA ILE A 311 -9.31 3.31 -15.78
C ILE A 311 -8.65 3.39 -17.15
N THR A 312 -7.40 2.93 -17.28
CA THR A 312 -6.63 3.13 -18.50
C THR A 312 -5.78 1.94 -18.91
N GLY A 313 -5.51 1.79 -20.20
CA GLY A 313 -4.59 0.78 -20.71
C GLY A 313 -5.09 -0.66 -20.66
N TYR A 314 -6.41 -0.90 -20.68
CA TYR A 314 -6.96 -2.27 -20.77
C TYR A 314 -7.47 -2.59 -22.18
N PRO A 315 -7.37 -3.84 -22.66
CA PRO A 315 -7.82 -4.23 -24.01
C PRO A 315 -9.27 -3.83 -24.30
N THR A 316 -10.15 -4.05 -23.32
CA THR A 316 -11.49 -3.46 -23.21
C THR A 316 -11.52 -2.50 -22.03
N GLY A 317 -12.16 -1.34 -22.15
CA GLY A 317 -12.24 -0.38 -21.04
C GLY A 317 -13.31 -0.81 -20.03
N LEU A 318 -14.54 -0.34 -20.24
CA LEU A 318 -15.73 -0.81 -19.52
C LEU A 318 -16.40 -1.95 -20.29
N PHE A 319 -16.81 -2.99 -19.57
CA PHE A 319 -17.73 -4.02 -20.05
C PHE A 319 -18.86 -4.22 -19.04
N ILE A 320 -20.06 -3.75 -19.38
CA ILE A 320 -21.28 -4.07 -18.63
C ILE A 320 -21.89 -5.32 -19.24
N GLN A 321 -21.85 -6.43 -18.52
CA GLN A 321 -22.37 -7.72 -18.95
C GLN A 321 -23.63 -8.10 -18.16
N SER A 322 -24.50 -8.88 -18.78
CA SER A 322 -25.74 -9.43 -18.20
C SER A 322 -26.87 -8.41 -17.96
N GLN A 323 -28.10 -8.87 -18.17
CA GLN A 323 -29.30 -8.02 -18.09
C GLN A 323 -29.44 -7.34 -16.73
N GLY A 324 -29.18 -8.04 -15.62
CA GLY A 324 -29.37 -7.50 -14.26
C GLY A 324 -28.46 -6.32 -13.92
N SER A 325 -27.27 -6.22 -14.54
CA SER A 325 -26.36 -5.08 -14.39
C SER A 325 -26.72 -3.94 -15.33
N ALA A 326 -27.16 -4.24 -16.56
CA ALA A 326 -27.69 -3.23 -17.50
C ALA A 326 -29.01 -2.60 -17.01
N ASP A 327 -29.88 -3.38 -16.37
CA ASP A 327 -31.09 -2.90 -15.68
C ASP A 327 -30.70 -2.01 -14.49
N GLY A 328 -29.67 -2.41 -13.73
CA GLY A 328 -29.07 -1.60 -12.67
C GLY A 328 -28.55 -0.26 -13.17
N ALA A 329 -27.86 -0.25 -14.32
CA ALA A 329 -27.34 0.94 -14.96
C ALA A 329 -28.45 1.87 -15.50
N THR A 330 -29.49 1.28 -16.12
CA THR A 330 -30.66 1.98 -16.66
C THR A 330 -31.51 2.58 -15.53
N GLY A 331 -31.64 1.88 -14.40
CA GLY A 331 -32.34 2.34 -13.20
C GLY A 331 -31.51 3.21 -12.25
N ASP A 332 -30.32 3.68 -12.66
CA ASP A 332 -29.41 4.53 -11.87
C ASP A 332 -28.93 3.90 -10.52
N ASN A 333 -29.02 2.58 -10.39
CA ASN A 333 -28.55 1.82 -9.23
C ASN A 333 -27.08 1.40 -9.35
N LEU A 334 -26.62 1.17 -10.58
CA LEU A 334 -25.22 1.04 -10.98
C LEU A 334 -24.82 2.40 -11.60
N GLN A 335 -23.84 3.09 -11.02
CA GLN A 335 -23.45 4.43 -11.46
C GLN A 335 -21.97 4.51 -11.82
N ILE A 336 -21.65 5.10 -12.96
CA ILE A 336 -20.29 5.53 -13.29
C ILE A 336 -20.33 7.04 -13.55
N ARG A 337 -19.67 7.84 -12.72
CA ARG A 337 -19.79 9.31 -12.73
C ARG A 337 -18.43 9.99 -12.55
N ASN A 338 -18.17 11.07 -13.30
CA ASN A 338 -16.91 11.83 -13.27
C ASN A 338 -15.66 10.97 -13.53
N THR A 339 -15.84 9.79 -14.12
CA THR A 339 -14.81 8.76 -14.28
C THR A 339 -14.27 8.81 -15.71
N ILE A 340 -12.96 8.59 -15.86
CA ILE A 340 -12.25 8.62 -17.14
C ILE A 340 -11.92 7.19 -17.56
N PHE A 341 -12.29 6.81 -18.78
CA PHE A 341 -11.79 5.61 -19.45
C PHE A 341 -10.88 6.00 -20.62
N ALA A 342 -9.69 5.40 -20.73
CA ALA A 342 -8.74 5.75 -21.79
C ALA A 342 -7.81 4.61 -22.25
N GLY A 343 -7.30 4.67 -23.48
CA GLY A 343 -6.17 3.81 -23.89
C GLY A 343 -6.54 2.37 -24.26
N SER A 344 -7.84 2.05 -24.42
CA SER A 344 -8.28 0.73 -24.87
C SER A 344 -8.20 0.54 -26.38
N GLN A 345 -8.22 -0.72 -26.83
CA GLN A 345 -8.21 -1.05 -28.25
C GLN A 345 -9.38 -0.40 -29.00
N SER A 346 -9.15 -0.08 -30.28
CA SER A 346 -10.14 0.59 -31.14
C SER A 346 -11.51 -0.10 -31.08
N GLY A 347 -12.55 0.66 -30.75
CA GLY A 347 -13.92 0.17 -30.62
C GLY A 347 -14.25 -0.60 -29.34
N LYS A 348 -13.30 -0.79 -28.41
CA LYS A 348 -13.51 -1.57 -27.15
C LYS A 348 -13.49 -0.74 -25.87
N LEU A 349 -13.49 0.59 -25.94
CA LEU A 349 -13.42 1.43 -24.74
C LEU A 349 -14.66 1.30 -23.84
N LEU A 350 -15.84 1.17 -24.44
CA LEU A 350 -17.12 1.02 -23.74
C LEU A 350 -17.92 -0.07 -24.46
N THR A 351 -18.20 -1.19 -23.79
CA THR A 351 -18.84 -2.36 -24.41
C THR A 351 -19.92 -2.97 -23.51
N SER A 352 -20.86 -3.70 -24.13
CA SER A 352 -21.87 -4.51 -23.44
C SER A 352 -22.32 -5.66 -24.35
N ASP A 353 -22.77 -6.77 -23.75
CA ASP A 353 -23.39 -7.89 -24.45
C ASP A 353 -24.93 -7.87 -24.38
N VAL A 354 -25.50 -6.88 -23.70
CA VAL A 354 -26.95 -6.78 -23.47
C VAL A 354 -27.65 -6.11 -24.65
N ASN A 355 -28.50 -6.87 -25.33
CA ASN A 355 -29.29 -6.36 -26.46
C ASN A 355 -30.21 -5.20 -26.03
N GLY A 356 -30.14 -4.08 -26.74
CA GLY A 356 -30.93 -2.87 -26.46
C GLY A 356 -30.33 -1.93 -25.41
N PHE A 357 -29.22 -2.28 -24.76
CA PHE A 357 -28.50 -1.38 -23.84
C PHE A 357 -27.33 -0.68 -24.56
N ASP A 358 -27.52 0.60 -24.92
CA ASP A 358 -26.44 1.43 -25.45
C ASP A 358 -25.56 1.97 -24.31
N VAL A 359 -24.55 1.18 -23.93
CA VAL A 359 -23.54 1.53 -22.93
C VAL A 359 -22.79 2.83 -23.27
N SER A 360 -22.62 3.16 -24.55
CA SER A 360 -21.91 4.37 -24.97
C SER A 360 -22.78 5.61 -24.75
N SER A 361 -24.06 5.56 -25.11
CA SER A 361 -25.03 6.62 -24.82
C SER A 361 -25.25 6.79 -23.31
N TRP A 362 -25.37 5.68 -22.56
CA TRP A 362 -25.50 5.71 -21.10
C TRP A 362 -24.27 6.34 -20.44
N TYR A 363 -23.05 5.90 -20.77
CA TYR A 363 -21.83 6.41 -20.15
C TYR A 363 -21.58 7.89 -20.49
N ASN A 364 -21.80 8.30 -21.75
CA ASN A 364 -21.56 9.66 -22.23
C ASN A 364 -22.73 10.63 -21.97
N ASN A 365 -23.71 10.27 -21.13
CA ASN A 365 -24.75 11.20 -20.71
C ASN A 365 -24.11 12.44 -20.07
N SER A 366 -24.48 13.63 -20.57
CA SER A 366 -23.86 14.91 -20.16
C SER A 366 -24.04 15.24 -18.68
N GLY A 367 -25.05 14.67 -18.02
CA GLY A 367 -25.25 14.81 -16.57
C GLY A 367 -24.30 13.95 -15.72
N TYR A 368 -23.53 13.03 -16.31
CA TYR A 368 -22.69 12.08 -15.58
C TYR A 368 -21.22 12.50 -15.44
N GLY A 369 -20.77 13.56 -16.13
CA GLY A 369 -19.41 14.11 -16.00
C GLY A 369 -18.26 13.19 -16.49
N ASN A 370 -18.60 12.05 -17.08
CA ASN A 370 -17.65 11.07 -17.60
C ASN A 370 -16.89 11.57 -18.83
N ARG A 371 -15.69 11.02 -19.07
CA ARG A 371 -14.79 11.45 -20.16
C ARG A 371 -14.05 10.27 -20.76
N THR A 372 -13.85 10.30 -22.07
CA THR A 372 -13.06 9.30 -22.80
C THR A 372 -11.83 9.92 -23.45
N TYR A 373 -10.74 9.15 -23.54
CA TYR A 373 -9.55 9.50 -24.31
C TYR A 373 -9.07 8.31 -25.13
N THR A 374 -8.48 8.58 -26.30
CA THR A 374 -8.01 7.50 -27.18
C THR A 374 -6.76 6.85 -26.59
N SER A 375 -5.80 7.63 -26.12
CA SER A 375 -4.52 7.13 -25.59
C SER A 375 -4.44 7.28 -24.07
N SER A 376 -3.75 6.33 -23.40
CA SER A 376 -3.35 6.46 -22.01
C SER A 376 -2.46 7.70 -21.77
N ALA A 377 -1.68 8.09 -22.78
CA ALA A 377 -0.82 9.28 -22.73
C ALA A 377 -1.60 10.61 -22.68
N ASP A 378 -2.83 10.66 -23.20
CA ASP A 378 -3.69 11.86 -23.17
C ASP A 378 -4.09 12.25 -21.73
N LEU A 379 -3.97 11.30 -20.79
CA LEU A 379 -4.19 11.53 -19.37
C LEU A 379 -3.03 12.29 -18.70
N GLY A 380 -1.85 12.37 -19.31
CA GLY A 380 -0.71 13.09 -18.75
C GLY A 380 -0.32 12.63 -17.34
N LEU A 381 -0.40 11.32 -17.05
CA LEU A 381 0.15 10.70 -15.84
C LEU A 381 1.68 10.60 -15.96
N ALA A 382 2.41 10.75 -14.85
CA ALA A 382 3.86 10.96 -14.87
C ALA A 382 4.69 9.80 -15.48
N ASP A 383 4.56 8.58 -14.94
CA ASP A 383 5.23 7.35 -15.43
C ASP A 383 4.42 6.10 -15.00
N ALA A 384 3.14 6.09 -15.34
CA ALA A 384 2.18 5.13 -14.79
C ALA A 384 2.43 3.67 -15.19
N PHE A 385 3.12 3.42 -16.30
CA PHE A 385 3.38 2.08 -16.85
C PHE A 385 4.76 1.51 -16.47
N ASN A 386 5.51 2.18 -15.58
CA ASN A 386 6.82 1.72 -15.14
C ASN A 386 6.69 0.52 -14.20
N LEU A 387 7.27 -0.62 -14.59
CA LEU A 387 7.10 -1.91 -13.92
C LEU A 387 7.85 -2.03 -12.58
N THR A 388 8.71 -1.07 -12.22
CA THR A 388 9.56 -1.11 -11.02
C THR A 388 9.50 0.14 -10.15
N ALA A 389 9.04 1.25 -10.71
CA ALA A 389 8.83 2.52 -10.00
C ALA A 389 7.66 3.29 -10.64
N PRO A 390 6.44 2.71 -10.62
CA PRO A 390 5.27 3.33 -11.24
C PRO A 390 4.94 4.68 -10.59
N ASN A 391 4.45 5.62 -11.40
CA ASN A 391 3.99 6.92 -10.91
C ASN A 391 2.74 7.38 -11.69
N ALA A 392 1.57 7.19 -11.10
CA ALA A 392 0.29 7.60 -11.67
C ALA A 392 -0.19 8.99 -11.21
N VAL A 393 0.69 9.86 -10.69
CA VAL A 393 0.31 11.24 -10.38
C VAL A 393 -0.05 12.00 -11.68
N PRO A 394 -1.24 12.62 -11.77
CA PRO A 394 -1.59 13.48 -12.89
C PRO A 394 -0.69 14.73 -12.92
N SER A 395 -0.18 15.10 -14.10
CA SER A 395 0.45 16.40 -14.29
C SER A 395 -0.55 17.56 -14.14
N GLY A 396 -0.10 18.78 -13.84
CA GLY A 396 -0.98 19.94 -13.63
C GLY A 396 -1.87 20.33 -14.83
N ASN A 397 -1.50 19.92 -16.04
CA ASN A 397 -2.31 20.09 -17.26
C ASN A 397 -3.14 18.84 -17.62
N SER A 398 -3.06 17.78 -16.82
CA SER A 398 -3.84 16.55 -17.03
C SER A 398 -5.33 16.84 -17.02
N PRO A 399 -6.15 16.19 -17.87
CA PRO A 399 -7.59 16.21 -17.70
C PRO A 399 -8.01 15.69 -16.30
N ALA A 400 -7.28 14.76 -15.71
CA ALA A 400 -7.57 14.22 -14.39
C ALA A 400 -7.20 15.17 -13.23
N ALA A 401 -6.42 16.23 -13.47
CA ALA A 401 -6.12 17.24 -12.44
C ALA A 401 -7.36 18.03 -11.96
N SER A 402 -8.50 17.87 -12.64
CA SER A 402 -9.79 18.43 -12.20
C SER A 402 -10.99 17.58 -12.66
N GLY A 403 -12.18 17.96 -12.22
CA GLY A 403 -13.45 17.42 -12.69
C GLY A 403 -14.03 16.29 -11.84
N ALA A 404 -13.50 16.04 -10.64
CA ALA A 404 -14.22 15.23 -9.66
C ALA A 404 -15.38 16.02 -9.06
N SER A 405 -16.42 15.30 -8.63
CA SER A 405 -17.55 15.86 -7.88
C SER A 405 -18.07 14.86 -6.84
N PHE A 406 -18.41 15.41 -5.68
CA PHE A 406 -18.96 14.69 -4.53
C PHE A 406 -20.41 15.12 -4.24
N THR A 407 -21.08 15.81 -5.19
CA THR A 407 -22.46 16.27 -5.03
C THR A 407 -23.50 15.15 -5.14
N ASN A 408 -23.09 13.94 -5.53
CA ASN A 408 -23.96 12.76 -5.55
C ASN A 408 -24.28 12.33 -4.12
N SER A 409 -25.56 12.09 -3.80
CA SER A 409 -26.00 11.74 -2.45
C SER A 409 -25.35 10.48 -1.88
N ARG A 410 -24.89 9.55 -2.74
CA ARG A 410 -24.14 8.34 -2.35
C ARG A 410 -22.73 8.63 -1.84
N LEU A 411 -22.23 9.87 -1.96
CA LEU A 411 -20.90 10.29 -1.52
C LEU A 411 -20.92 11.28 -0.32
N LEU A 412 -22.10 11.61 0.21
CA LEU A 412 -22.31 12.66 1.23
C LEU A 412 -22.38 12.14 2.68
N ASP A 413 -21.93 10.93 2.95
CA ASP A 413 -22.04 10.25 4.24
C ASP A 413 -20.88 10.50 5.23
N GLY A 414 -19.88 11.28 4.81
CA GLY A 414 -18.69 11.59 5.60
C GLY A 414 -17.55 10.56 5.52
N PHE A 415 -17.73 9.42 4.82
CA PHE A 415 -16.61 8.51 4.56
C PHE A 415 -15.65 9.11 3.53
N PHE A 416 -16.17 9.68 2.45
CA PHE A 416 -15.36 10.16 1.34
C PHE A 416 -14.70 11.52 1.63
N THR A 417 -13.39 11.60 1.40
CA THR A 417 -12.62 12.85 1.36
C THR A 417 -12.90 13.53 0.03
N ALA A 418 -13.58 14.67 0.02
CA ALA A 418 -13.88 15.39 -1.23
C ALA A 418 -12.59 15.92 -1.87
N THR A 419 -12.42 15.64 -3.16
CA THR A 419 -11.29 16.06 -4.01
C THR A 419 -11.79 16.87 -5.22
N THR A 420 -10.90 17.66 -5.82
CA THR A 420 -11.17 18.33 -7.11
C THR A 420 -10.67 17.52 -8.31
N TYR A 421 -9.63 16.71 -8.10
CA TYR A 421 -9.00 15.85 -9.08
C TYR A 421 -9.67 14.47 -9.16
N VAL A 422 -9.55 13.86 -10.33
CA VAL A 422 -10.02 12.50 -10.65
C VAL A 422 -8.84 11.53 -10.53
N GLY A 423 -9.10 10.33 -10.03
CA GLY A 423 -8.07 9.34 -9.74
C GLY A 423 -7.56 9.38 -8.31
N ALA A 424 -6.56 8.55 -8.03
CA ALA A 424 -6.08 8.24 -6.68
C ALA A 424 -5.11 9.28 -6.11
N PHE A 425 -4.54 10.16 -6.94
CA PHE A 425 -3.44 11.04 -6.56
C PHE A 425 -3.74 12.52 -6.81
N ASP A 426 -3.43 13.36 -5.82
CA ASP A 426 -3.48 14.81 -5.97
C ASP A 426 -2.31 15.30 -6.86
N PRO A 427 -2.59 16.02 -7.97
CA PRO A 427 -1.55 16.58 -8.84
C PRO A 427 -0.61 17.59 -8.15
N ASN A 428 -0.98 18.13 -6.98
CA ASN A 428 -0.22 19.12 -6.23
C ASN A 428 0.05 18.70 -4.77
N GLY A 429 -0.40 17.51 -4.35
CA GLY A 429 -0.32 17.03 -2.98
C GLY A 429 0.89 16.13 -2.70
N GLU A 430 0.95 15.61 -1.47
CA GLU A 430 1.89 14.53 -1.13
C GLU A 430 1.42 13.20 -1.75
N GLN A 431 2.34 12.46 -2.35
CA GLN A 431 2.11 11.07 -2.76
C GLN A 431 1.88 10.21 -1.51
N TRP A 432 0.64 9.73 -1.33
CA TRP A 432 0.23 8.96 -0.15
C TRP A 432 0.86 7.56 -0.12
N ASP A 433 1.25 7.03 -1.26
CA ASP A 433 1.97 5.76 -1.45
C ASP A 433 3.49 5.89 -1.18
N ALA A 434 4.04 7.10 -1.15
CA ALA A 434 5.46 7.32 -0.94
C ALA A 434 5.94 6.86 0.47
N SER A 435 7.20 6.42 0.54
CA SER A 435 7.95 6.03 1.75
C SER A 435 7.50 4.76 2.49
N TRP A 436 6.26 4.29 2.32
CA TRP A 436 5.77 3.06 3.00
C TRP A 436 5.53 1.88 2.08
N THR A 437 5.56 2.06 0.76
CA THR A 437 5.39 0.99 -0.26
C THR A 437 6.71 0.33 -0.66
N ASN A 438 6.62 -0.75 -1.44
CA ASN A 438 7.73 -1.38 -2.13
C ASN A 438 7.34 -1.81 -3.54
N TYR A 439 7.96 -1.23 -4.57
CA TYR A 439 7.74 -1.61 -5.96
C TYR A 439 8.86 -2.50 -6.55
N ASP A 440 9.81 -2.94 -5.71
CA ASP A 440 10.75 -4.03 -6.02
C ASP A 440 10.90 -5.02 -4.84
N PRO A 441 9.81 -5.70 -4.44
CA PRO A 441 9.86 -6.72 -3.38
C PRO A 441 10.62 -7.98 -3.84
N GLN A 442 10.83 -8.18 -5.15
CA GLN A 442 11.61 -9.29 -5.71
C GLN A 442 13.08 -9.22 -5.27
N ASN A 443 13.69 -8.04 -5.34
CA ASN A 443 15.10 -7.81 -5.01
C ASN A 443 15.32 -7.30 -3.58
N THR A 444 14.26 -7.10 -2.79
CA THR A 444 14.39 -6.62 -1.40
C THR A 444 14.84 -7.73 -0.45
N ASP A 445 15.97 -7.50 0.25
CA ASP A 445 16.50 -8.42 1.25
C ASP A 445 16.05 -8.05 2.68
N TYR A 446 14.92 -8.62 3.08
CA TYR A 446 14.39 -8.52 4.44
C TYR A 446 15.23 -9.25 5.51
N ASN A 447 16.26 -10.02 5.14
CA ASN A 447 17.21 -10.58 6.11
C ASN A 447 18.20 -9.52 6.62
N LEU A 448 18.67 -8.63 5.73
CA LEU A 448 19.57 -7.52 6.05
C LEU A 448 18.91 -6.40 6.86
N ILE A 449 17.58 -6.36 6.89
CA ILE A 449 16.85 -5.68 7.97
C ILE A 449 17.03 -6.53 9.24
N SER A 450 18.19 -6.43 9.89
CA SER A 450 18.29 -6.82 11.29
C SER A 450 17.22 -6.08 12.07
N SER A 451 16.67 -6.69 13.12
CA SER A 451 15.98 -5.92 14.14
C SER A 451 16.91 -4.77 14.54
N ILE A 452 16.46 -3.53 14.32
CA ILE A 452 17.08 -2.39 14.95
C ILE A 452 16.82 -2.64 16.42
N GLU A 453 17.86 -3.06 17.18
CA GLU A 453 17.80 -3.06 18.64
C GLU A 453 17.14 -1.74 19.04
N GLU A 454 16.21 -1.73 20.01
CA GLU A 454 15.48 -0.53 20.44
C GLU A 454 16.38 0.48 21.18
N THR A 455 17.40 0.94 20.48
CA THR A 455 18.34 1.98 20.84
C THR A 455 18.21 3.05 19.77
N ASN A 456 17.47 4.10 20.12
CA ASN A 456 17.42 5.44 19.51
C ASN A 456 16.22 5.85 18.62
N LEU A 457 15.21 5.02 18.33
CA LEU A 457 13.98 5.56 17.70
C LEU A 457 13.16 6.45 18.67
N ASN A 458 13.14 6.12 19.97
CA ASN A 458 12.58 6.98 21.02
C ASN A 458 13.46 8.22 21.36
N ASN A 459 14.59 8.42 20.65
CA ASN A 459 15.49 9.57 20.84
C ASN A 459 15.47 10.57 19.67
N LEU A 460 14.57 10.41 18.68
CA LEU A 460 14.33 11.47 17.72
C LEU A 460 13.66 12.66 18.43
N PRO A 461 14.25 13.87 18.40
CA PRO A 461 13.77 14.98 19.20
C PRO A 461 12.48 15.56 18.59
N ALA A 462 11.41 15.60 19.38
CA ALA A 462 10.12 16.15 18.94
C ALA A 462 10.13 17.67 18.68
N SER A 463 11.23 18.36 18.97
CA SER A 463 11.39 19.80 18.77
C SER A 463 12.85 20.21 18.48
N PHE A 464 13.00 21.36 17.85
CA PHE A 464 14.29 22.01 17.67
C PHE A 464 14.75 22.66 18.98
N GLU A 465 15.99 22.39 19.41
CA GLU A 465 16.58 22.99 20.60
C GLU A 465 18.04 23.39 20.38
N LEU A 466 18.48 24.45 21.06
CA LEU A 466 19.89 24.77 21.25
C LEU A 466 20.20 24.68 22.75
N GLY A 467 20.94 23.66 23.14
CA GLY A 467 21.35 23.43 24.52
C GLY A 467 22.39 24.45 24.99
N GLN A 468 22.47 24.64 26.30
CA GLN A 468 23.55 25.43 26.90
C GLN A 468 24.87 24.68 26.76
N ASN A 469 25.90 25.37 26.27
CA ASN A 469 27.26 24.84 26.12
C ASN A 469 27.81 24.36 27.47
N TYR A 470 28.59 23.27 27.44
CA TYR A 470 29.21 22.70 28.63
C TYR A 470 30.69 22.32 28.37
N PRO A 471 31.62 22.68 29.27
CA PRO A 471 31.41 23.51 30.47
C PRO A 471 31.05 24.97 30.12
N ASN A 472 30.50 25.72 31.08
CA ASN A 472 30.31 27.17 30.97
C ASN A 472 30.41 27.81 32.37
N PRO A 473 31.45 28.62 32.67
CA PRO A 473 32.55 29.02 31.79
C PRO A 473 33.43 27.86 31.28
N PHE A 474 34.17 28.09 30.19
CA PHE A 474 35.04 27.09 29.56
C PHE A 474 36.45 27.62 29.31
N ASN A 475 37.43 26.71 29.14
CA ASN A 475 38.83 27.03 28.82
C ASN A 475 39.54 25.82 28.17
N PRO A 476 40.12 25.94 26.96
CA PRO A 476 39.70 26.80 25.87
C PRO A 476 38.53 26.20 25.06
N SER A 477 38.07 24.98 25.41
CA SER A 477 37.10 24.21 24.63
C SER A 477 35.78 23.95 25.37
N THR A 478 34.68 23.97 24.62
CA THR A 478 33.32 23.63 25.10
C THR A 478 32.60 22.75 24.09
N LYS A 479 31.65 21.96 24.57
CA LYS A 479 30.65 21.27 23.75
C LYS A 479 29.40 22.14 23.60
N ILE A 480 28.76 22.12 22.43
CA ILE A 480 27.46 22.75 22.14
C ILE A 480 26.54 21.65 21.64
N ARG A 481 25.43 21.40 22.34
CA ARG A 481 24.42 20.41 21.94
C ARG A 481 23.23 21.10 21.28
N PHE A 482 22.63 20.46 20.29
CA PHE A 482 21.41 20.92 19.64
C PHE A 482 20.61 19.75 19.07
N SER A 483 19.31 19.95 18.90
CA SER A 483 18.39 18.95 18.35
C SER A 483 17.64 19.50 17.14
N ILE A 484 17.36 18.62 16.19
CA ILE A 484 16.74 18.89 14.89
C ILE A 484 15.57 17.91 14.73
N ALA A 485 14.33 18.41 14.65
CA ALA A 485 13.14 17.56 14.60
C ALA A 485 12.85 16.98 13.20
N GLU A 486 13.30 17.67 12.15
CA GLU A 486 13.08 17.33 10.74
C GLU A 486 14.34 17.64 9.92
N SER A 487 14.63 16.83 8.91
CA SER A 487 15.88 16.93 8.12
C SER A 487 15.96 18.25 7.33
N ARG A 488 16.99 19.07 7.57
CA ARG A 488 17.21 20.35 6.86
C ARG A 488 18.63 20.90 6.98
N ASN A 489 18.93 21.98 6.26
CA ASN A 489 20.16 22.74 6.43
C ASN A 489 20.17 23.53 7.76
N VAL A 490 21.27 23.44 8.50
CA VAL A 490 21.43 24.01 9.85
C VAL A 490 22.75 24.78 9.90
N SER A 491 22.71 26.02 10.39
CA SER A 491 23.92 26.81 10.66
C SER A 491 24.07 27.18 12.14
N ILE A 492 25.31 27.16 12.64
CA ILE A 492 25.68 27.59 13.99
C ILE A 492 26.85 28.57 13.90
N VAL A 493 26.65 29.79 14.41
CA VAL A 493 27.58 30.91 14.27
C VAL A 493 27.85 31.57 15.63
N VAL A 494 29.12 31.85 15.92
CA VAL A 494 29.58 32.55 17.13
C VAL A 494 29.74 34.04 16.85
N TYR A 495 29.34 34.87 17.82
CA TYR A 495 29.42 36.32 17.79
C TYR A 495 30.03 36.87 19.09
N ASN A 496 30.65 38.04 19.02
CA ASN A 496 31.06 38.81 20.20
C ASN A 496 29.90 39.68 20.74
N LEU A 497 30.11 40.37 21.87
CA LEU A 497 29.11 41.28 22.45
C LEU A 497 28.74 42.50 21.57
N LEU A 498 29.52 42.81 20.54
CA LEU A 498 29.22 43.86 19.55
C LEU A 498 28.38 43.32 18.37
N GLY A 499 27.97 42.05 18.40
CA GLY A 499 27.22 41.40 17.31
C GLY A 499 28.07 41.06 16.08
N GLN A 500 29.39 41.18 16.16
CA GLN A 500 30.29 40.83 15.06
C GLN A 500 30.48 39.31 15.01
N LYS A 501 30.36 38.72 13.81
CA LYS A 501 30.64 37.30 13.57
C LYS A 501 32.11 37.01 13.89
N VAL A 502 32.33 36.05 14.77
CA VAL A 502 33.66 35.58 15.18
C VAL A 502 34.03 34.32 14.39
N GLU A 503 33.12 33.35 14.30
CA GLU A 503 33.38 32.05 13.68
C GLU A 503 32.07 31.40 13.22
N GLU A 504 32.09 30.62 12.13
CA GLU A 504 30.99 29.72 11.73
C GLU A 504 31.41 28.30 12.08
N LEU A 505 30.68 27.66 13.00
CA LEU A 505 31.03 26.32 13.49
C LEU A 505 30.50 25.23 12.57
N MET A 506 29.40 25.50 11.88
CA MET A 506 28.69 24.56 11.02
C MET A 506 27.72 25.31 10.10
N ASN A 507 27.54 24.83 8.87
CA ASN A 507 26.51 25.25 7.93
C ASN A 507 26.31 24.13 6.91
N GLU A 508 25.51 23.13 7.28
CA GLU A 508 25.35 21.90 6.48
C GLU A 508 23.99 21.23 6.70
N PHE A 509 23.64 20.29 5.82
CA PHE A 509 22.43 19.50 5.92
C PHE A 509 22.54 18.47 7.06
N LYS A 510 21.54 18.46 7.95
CA LYS A 510 21.37 17.48 9.03
C LYS A 510 20.07 16.73 8.86
N THR A 511 20.07 15.45 9.22
CA THR A 511 18.84 14.67 9.39
C THR A 511 18.15 15.07 10.70
N ALA A 512 16.95 14.55 10.95
CA ALA A 512 16.39 14.58 12.31
C ALA A 512 17.34 13.86 13.29
N GLY A 513 17.52 14.41 14.50
CA GLY A 513 18.43 13.88 15.51
C GLY A 513 19.01 14.92 16.48
N THR A 514 19.78 14.44 17.46
CA THR A 514 20.50 15.26 18.43
C THR A 514 22.00 15.20 18.16
N TYR A 515 22.66 16.36 18.19
CA TYR A 515 24.05 16.55 17.77
C TYR A 515 24.88 17.28 18.82
N GLU A 516 26.20 17.11 18.78
CA GLU A 516 27.16 17.81 19.64
C GLU A 516 28.35 18.33 18.81
N LEU A 517 28.62 19.63 18.87
CA LEU A 517 29.81 20.27 18.30
C LEU A 517 30.84 20.57 19.40
N ASN A 518 32.12 20.32 19.12
CA ASN A 518 33.21 20.78 19.96
C ASN A 518 33.77 22.08 19.39
N TRP A 519 33.75 23.15 20.18
CA TRP A 519 34.37 24.43 19.82
C TRP A 519 35.61 24.69 20.67
N ASN A 520 36.68 25.22 20.06
CA ASN A 520 37.97 25.48 20.71
C ASN A 520 38.41 26.92 20.49
N ALA A 521 38.18 27.77 21.48
CA ALA A 521 38.39 29.21 21.43
C ALA A 521 39.83 29.65 21.82
N LYS A 522 40.84 28.79 21.65
CA LYS A 522 42.24 29.04 22.11
C LYS A 522 42.83 30.38 21.64
N GLY A 523 42.45 30.82 20.44
CA GLY A 523 42.89 32.10 19.85
C GLY A 523 42.13 33.36 20.33
N LEU A 524 41.03 33.21 21.06
CA LEU A 524 40.14 34.32 21.44
C LEU A 524 40.46 34.92 22.81
N ALA A 525 39.94 36.10 23.13
CA ALA A 525 40.14 36.76 24.42
C ALA A 525 39.14 36.27 25.46
N SER A 526 39.52 36.25 26.74
CA SER A 526 38.58 35.94 27.83
C SER A 526 37.42 36.94 27.82
N GLY A 527 36.18 36.45 27.93
CA GLY A 527 35.00 37.28 27.77
C GLY A 527 33.73 36.51 27.45
N ILE A 528 32.68 37.24 27.13
CA ILE A 528 31.36 36.69 26.78
C ILE A 528 31.21 36.63 25.26
N TYR A 529 30.73 35.48 24.80
CA TYR A 529 30.37 35.20 23.41
C TYR A 529 28.91 34.76 23.33
N LEU A 530 28.28 34.99 22.18
CA LEU A 530 26.95 34.49 21.84
C LEU A 530 27.10 33.45 20.74
N TYR A 531 26.25 32.41 20.73
CA TYR A 531 26.13 31.48 19.62
C TYR A 531 24.67 31.37 19.21
N LYS A 532 24.42 31.42 17.90
CA LYS A 532 23.10 31.35 17.28
C LYS A 532 23.01 30.08 16.45
N ILE A 533 21.89 29.36 16.55
CA ILE A 533 21.46 28.36 15.56
C ILE A 533 20.40 28.96 14.62
N GLN A 534 20.40 28.54 13.36
CA GLN A 534 19.33 28.76 12.39
C GLN A 534 19.01 27.43 11.70
N ALA A 535 17.74 27.02 11.70
CA ALA A 535 17.27 25.79 11.05
C ALA A 535 15.87 25.99 10.43
N GLY A 536 15.81 26.49 9.20
CA GLY A 536 14.56 27.03 8.64
C GLY A 536 14.14 28.25 9.44
N ASP A 537 12.87 28.30 9.87
CA ASP A 537 12.33 29.39 10.70
C ASP A 537 12.80 29.34 12.16
N PHE A 538 13.33 28.20 12.63
CA PHE A 538 13.82 28.09 14.01
C PHE A 538 15.10 28.91 14.23
N VAL A 539 15.06 29.78 15.23
CA VAL A 539 16.19 30.58 15.71
C VAL A 539 16.30 30.49 17.22
N SER A 540 17.50 30.17 17.70
CA SER A 540 17.81 30.25 19.13
C SER A 540 19.22 30.81 19.35
N ILE A 541 19.39 31.58 20.43
CA ILE A 541 20.65 32.23 20.80
C ILE A 541 20.95 31.90 22.27
N LYS A 542 22.20 31.54 22.55
CA LYS A 542 22.69 31.27 23.91
C LYS A 542 24.00 32.03 24.15
N LYS A 543 24.35 32.16 25.43
CA LYS A 543 25.52 32.92 25.92
C LYS A 543 26.55 31.98 26.55
N MET A 544 27.83 32.16 26.22
CA MET A 544 28.95 31.40 26.78
C MET A 544 30.08 32.32 27.27
N SER A 545 30.82 31.88 28.28
CA SER A 545 31.88 32.64 28.92
C SER A 545 33.22 31.92 28.77
N LEU A 546 34.17 32.50 28.04
CA LEU A 546 35.55 32.02 27.94
C LEU A 546 36.37 32.59 29.11
N LEU A 547 36.98 31.71 29.91
CA LEU A 547 38.03 32.05 30.87
C LEU A 547 39.37 31.53 30.34
N LYS A 548 40.47 32.18 30.73
CA LYS A 548 41.84 31.73 30.47
C LYS A 548 42.55 31.48 31.79
#